data_AF-A0A7L0TJQ5-F1
#
_entry.id   AF-A0A7L0TJQ5-F1
#
_cell.length_a   1.000
_cell.length_b   1.000
_cell.length_c   1.000
_cell.angle_alpha   90.00
_cell.angle_beta   90.00
_cell.angle_gamma   90.00
#
_symmetry.space_group_name_H-M   'P 1'
#
loop_
_entity.id
_entity.type
_entity.pdbx_description
1 polymer ?
#
loop_
_entity_poly.entity_id
_entity_poly.type
_entity_poly.pdbx_seq_one_letter_code
_entity_poly.pdbx_strand_id
1 'polypeptide(L)' 'VKHVTGVPHLSTGQAVVERANRTLKEYLSKQKTPEDTDPQLRLTKVLFTLNYLRLATGLEQPPVVIHNSNV' A
#
# COMPACT_ATOMS: atom_id res chain seq x y z
N VAL A 1 -22.94 1.58 -1.26
CA VAL A 1 -21.67 2.00 -0.63
C VAL A 1 -22.01 2.91 0.54
N LYS A 2 -21.49 2.63 1.75
CA LYS A 2 -21.68 3.50 2.92
C LYS A 2 -20.46 4.39 3.08
N HIS A 3 -20.66 5.71 3.11
CA HIS A 3 -19.56 6.66 3.31
C HIS A 3 -19.42 7.01 4.79
N VAL A 4 -18.19 6.97 5.30
CA VAL A 4 -17.83 7.39 6.65
C VAL A 4 -16.62 8.30 6.53
N THR A 5 -16.70 9.48 7.13
CA THR A 5 -15.63 10.48 7.12
C THR A 5 -14.93 10.50 8.48
N GLY A 6 -13.64 10.81 8.50
CA GLY A 6 -12.89 11.01 9.73
C GLY A 6 -13.33 12.26 10.50
N VAL A 7 -12.78 12.42 11.70
CA VAL A 7 -13.00 13.63 12.51
C VAL A 7 -12.25 14.80 11.84
N PRO A 8 -12.91 15.97 11.66
CA PRO A 8 -12.24 17.13 11.10
C PRO A 8 -10.96 17.46 11.87
N HIS A 9 -9.87 17.72 11.15
CA HIS A 9 -8.54 18.07 11.70
C HIS A 9 -7.86 17.00 12.57
N LEU A 10 -8.48 15.82 12.75
CA LEU A 10 -7.95 14.73 13.56
C LEU A 10 -7.91 13.46 12.72
N SER A 11 -6.71 13.13 12.22
CA SER A 11 -6.50 11.97 11.36
C SER A 11 -6.43 10.62 12.10
N THR A 12 -6.65 10.62 13.41
CA THR A 12 -6.53 9.45 14.30
C THR A 12 -7.38 8.25 13.86
N GLY A 13 -8.49 8.47 13.15
CA GLY A 13 -9.33 7.41 12.58
C GLY A 13 -8.78 6.74 11.30
N GLN A 14 -7.67 7.23 10.74
CA GLN A 14 -7.10 6.77 9.46
C GLN A 14 -5.62 6.37 9.55
N ALA A 15 -5.09 6.19 10.76
CA ALA A 15 -3.67 5.89 10.99
C ALA A 15 -3.14 4.68 10.18
N VAL A 16 -3.99 3.69 9.89
CA VAL A 16 -3.62 2.54 9.04
C VAL A 16 -3.35 2.97 7.59
N VAL A 17 -4.22 3.81 7.02
CA VAL A 17 -4.06 4.34 5.65
C VAL A 17 -2.85 5.25 5.58
N GLU A 18 -2.63 6.09 6.60
CA GLU A 18 -1.45 6.95 6.66
C GLU A 18 -0.14 6.16 6.74
N ARG A 19 -0.11 5.10 7.55
CA ARG A 19 1.03 4.18 7.63
C ARG A 19 1.27 3.50 6.28
N ALA A 20 0.22 3.05 5.61
CA ALA A 20 0.32 2.46 4.27
C ALA A 20 0.90 3.46 3.26
N ASN A 21 0.46 4.72 3.29
CA ASN A 21 1.01 5.79 2.44
C ASN A 21 2.49 6.04 2.70
N ARG A 22 2.94 5.98 3.96
CA ARG A 22 4.37 6.06 4.28
C ARG A 22 5.16 4.91 3.67
N THR A 23 4.70 3.67 3.86
CA THR A 23 5.33 2.48 3.26
C THR A 23 5.35 2.56 1.72
N LEU A 24 4.27 3.03 1.09
CA LEU A 24 4.20 3.23 -0.35
C LEU A 24 5.28 4.21 -0.84
N LYS A 25 5.43 5.35 -0.17
CA LYS A 25 6.47 6.36 -0.50
C LYS A 25 7.88 5.81 -0.32
N GLU A 26 8.12 5.02 0.72
CA GLU A 26 9.41 4.35 0.94
C GLU A 26 9.75 3.35 -0.18
N TYR A 27 8.76 2.60 -0.70
CA TYR A 27 9.02 1.68 -1.80
C TYR A 27 9.17 2.42 -3.14
N LEU A 28 8.46 3.52 -3.35
CA LEU A 28 8.63 4.39 -4.52
C LEU A 28 10.03 5.02 -4.60
N SER A 29 10.68 5.25 -3.47
CA SER A 29 12.08 5.70 -3.44
C SER A 29 13.06 4.54 -3.61
N LYS A 30 12.81 3.38 -2.96
CA LYS A 30 13.66 2.18 -3.07
C LYS A 30 13.69 1.59 -4.48
N GLN A 31 12.56 1.57 -5.19
CA GLN A 31 12.43 1.00 -6.53
C GLN A 31 12.60 2.04 -7.64
N LYS A 32 13.10 3.24 -7.32
CA LYS A 32 13.31 4.28 -8.31
C LYS A 32 14.46 3.90 -9.24
N THR A 33 14.16 3.64 -10.50
CA THR A 33 15.15 3.49 -11.56
C THR A 33 15.12 4.70 -12.51
N PRO A 34 16.25 5.07 -13.15
CA PRO A 34 16.29 6.23 -14.04
C PRO A 34 15.45 6.07 -15.31
N GLU A 35 15.23 4.84 -15.78
CA GLU A 35 14.40 4.53 -16.95
C GLU A 35 12.89 4.61 -16.68
N ASP A 36 12.47 4.42 -15.42
CA ASP A 36 11.07 4.50 -15.03
C ASP A 36 10.64 5.95 -14.83
N THR A 37 10.30 6.62 -15.94
CA THR A 37 9.83 8.02 -15.94
C THR A 37 8.32 8.14 -15.76
N ASP A 38 7.55 7.15 -16.19
CA ASP A 38 6.09 7.13 -16.05
C ASP A 38 5.67 6.87 -14.58
N PRO A 39 4.98 7.83 -13.93
CA PRO A 39 4.50 7.66 -12.57
C PRO A 39 3.53 6.47 -12.39
N GLN A 40 2.71 6.14 -13.40
CA GLN A 40 1.72 5.07 -13.29
C GLN A 40 2.39 3.69 -13.32
N LEU A 41 3.35 3.50 -14.23
CA LEU A 41 4.17 2.29 -14.26
C LEU A 41 4.92 2.09 -12.94
N ARG A 42 5.54 3.14 -12.40
CA ARG A 42 6.24 3.10 -11.10
C ARG A 42 5.30 2.70 -9.96
N LEU A 43 4.12 3.31 -9.91
CA LEU A 43 3.12 2.99 -8.89
C LEU A 43 2.68 1.54 -8.99
N THR A 44 2.40 1.06 -10.21
CA THR A 44 2.00 -0.32 -10.48
C THR A 44 3.05 -1.32 -10.01
N LYS A 45 4.33 -1.10 -10.32
CA LYS A 45 5.46 -1.94 -9.88
C LYS A 45 5.57 -2.03 -8.35
N VAL A 46 5.44 -0.89 -7.68
CA VAL A 46 5.49 -0.84 -6.21
C VAL A 46 4.28 -1.55 -5.60
N LEU A 47 3.07 -1.31 -6.11
CA LEU A 47 1.86 -1.98 -5.63
C LEU A 47 1.91 -3.49 -5.86
N PHE A 48 2.45 -3.93 -7.00
CA PHE A 48 2.68 -5.35 -7.25
C PHE A 48 3.61 -5.94 -6.19
N THR A 49 4.73 -5.28 -5.90
CA THR A 49 5.65 -5.74 -4.86
C THR A 49 4.98 -5.82 -3.49
N LEU A 50 4.27 -4.76 -3.08
CA LEU A 50 3.65 -4.69 -1.76
C LEU A 50 2.51 -5.70 -1.58
N ASN A 51 1.73 -5.99 -2.62
CA ASN A 51 0.53 -6.82 -2.52
C ASN A 51 0.77 -8.30 -2.85
N TYR A 52 1.76 -8.61 -3.70
CA TYR A 52 2.00 -9.96 -4.21
C TYR A 52 3.30 -10.59 -3.73
N LEU A 53 4.34 -9.78 -3.48
CA LEU A 53 5.69 -10.29 -3.18
C LEU A 53 6.11 -10.09 -1.73
N ARG A 54 5.46 -9.16 -1.02
CA ARG A 54 5.83 -8.82 0.36
C ARG A 54 4.99 -9.63 1.35
N LEU A 55 5.66 -10.24 2.31
CA LEU A 55 5.05 -10.72 3.55
C LEU A 55 5.05 -9.58 4.58
N ALA A 56 3.87 -9.22 5.09
CA ALA A 56 3.79 -8.25 6.18
C ALA A 56 4.23 -8.92 7.50
N THR A 57 4.72 -8.14 8.45
CA THR A 57 5.20 -8.65 9.74
C THR A 57 4.09 -9.41 10.46
N GLY A 58 4.33 -10.68 10.77
CA GLY A 58 3.35 -11.56 11.42
C GLY A 58 2.36 -12.22 10.45
N LEU A 59 2.50 -12.03 9.14
CA LEU A 59 1.72 -12.74 8.12
C LEU A 59 2.63 -13.74 7.39
N GLU A 60 2.15 -14.98 7.25
CA GLU A 60 2.84 -16.03 6.49
C GLU A 60 2.56 -15.96 4.99
N GLN A 61 1.53 -15.21 4.60
CA GLN A 61 1.03 -15.14 3.23
C GLN A 61 0.98 -13.70 2.72
N PRO A 62 1.18 -13.47 1.41
CA PRO A 62 1.05 -12.13 0.83
C PRO A 62 -0.38 -11.56 0.93
N PRO A 63 -0.55 -10.23 0.92
CA PRO A 63 -1.86 -9.59 1.00
C PRO A 63 -2.89 -10.11 -0.02
N VAL A 64 -2.47 -10.42 -1.25
CA VAL A 64 -3.37 -10.99 -2.27
C VAL A 64 -3.99 -12.33 -1.85
N VAL A 65 -3.21 -13.21 -1.22
CA VAL A 65 -3.71 -14.52 -0.81
C VAL A 65 -4.70 -14.35 0.32
N ILE A 66 -4.37 -13.52 1.32
CA ILE A 66 -5.25 -13.22 2.45
C ILE A 66 -6.57 -12.59 1.98
N HIS A 67 -6.52 -11.68 1.00
CA HIS A 67 -7.73 -11.09 0.44
C HIS A 67 -8.63 -12.17 -0.18
N ASN A 68 -8.06 -13.04 -1.02
CA ASN A 68 -8.81 -14.08 -1.72
C ASN A 68 -9.33 -15.19 -0.79
N SER A 69 -8.71 -15.40 0.37
CA SER A 69 -9.18 -16.35 1.39
C SER A 69 -10.38 -15.86 2.20
N ASN A 70 -10.60 -14.53 2.22
CA ASN A 70 -11.63 -13.88 3.04
C ASN A 70 -12.82 -13.35 2.21
N VAL A 71 -12.84 -13.66 0.91
CA VAL A 71 -13.92 -13.37 -0.04
C VAL A 71 -14.68 -14.65 -0.32
#